data_AF-A0A8E2E6J8-F1
#
_entry.id   AF-A0A8E2E6J8-F1
#
_cell.length_a   1.000
_cell.length_b   1.000
_cell.length_c   1.000
_cell.angle_alpha   90.00
_cell.angle_beta   90.00
_cell.angle_gamma   90.00
#
_symmetry.space_group_name_H-M   'P 1'
#
loop_
_entity.id
_entity.type
_entity.pdbx_description
1 polymer ?
#
loop_
_entity_poly.entity_id
_entity_poly.type
_entity_poly.pdbx_seq_one_letter_code
_entity_poly.pdbx_strand_id
1 'polypeptide(L)'
;MGQTPLSYAAVNGHHAIAAFLLKTGRVNADSRDSCGRTPLWHAAERGHEAVVNLFLDTGKVDVDCKDEEYGDTPLLAAAKNGHVPVLVKLLLAIECVNVNSKDAFHRTPVWWARRNGYPRILDLLQKTAEQKGISICNIDLPAEAARVPNTLGLGYCDICILGIPLGQPYYHCGLCNSGDFDICLECFQIGAHCLDNSHVLAKYEDE
;
A
#
# COMPACT_ATOMS: atom_id res chain seq x y z
N MET A 1 -18.94 -5.31 -5.04
CA MET A 1 -19.73 -5.07 -3.81
C MET A 1 -19.62 -6.28 -2.89
N GLY A 2 -18.66 -6.27 -1.97
CA GLY A 2 -18.43 -7.33 -0.97
C GLY A 2 -18.13 -6.79 0.43
N GLN A 3 -18.47 -5.51 0.68
CA GLN A 3 -18.15 -4.84 1.94
C GLN A 3 -19.09 -5.30 3.05
N THR A 4 -18.50 -5.78 4.15
CA THR A 4 -19.22 -6.17 5.37
C THR A 4 -19.40 -4.99 6.32
N PRO A 5 -20.33 -5.05 7.29
CA PRO A 5 -20.43 -4.04 8.35
C PRO A 5 -19.11 -3.84 9.10
N LEU A 6 -18.31 -4.89 9.23
CA LEU A 6 -16.98 -4.84 9.86
C LEU A 6 -15.96 -4.10 8.97
N SER A 7 -15.99 -4.31 7.65
CA SER A 7 -15.19 -3.53 6.69
C SER A 7 -15.55 -2.04 6.76
N TYR A 8 -16.83 -1.68 6.79
CA TYR A 8 -17.25 -0.27 6.96
C TYR A 8 -16.77 0.32 8.29
N ALA A 9 -16.89 -0.42 9.39
CA ALA A 9 -16.38 0.03 10.68
C ALA A 9 -14.87 0.24 10.65
N ALA A 10 -14.14 -0.62 9.93
CA ALA A 10 -12.69 -0.51 9.77
C ALA A 10 -12.27 0.68 8.90
N VAL A 11 -12.92 0.90 7.75
CA VAL A 11 -12.68 2.05 6.87
C VAL A 11 -12.88 3.38 7.61
N ASN A 12 -13.92 3.47 8.45
CA ASN A 12 -14.28 4.70 9.15
C ASN A 12 -13.65 4.82 10.56
N GLY A 13 -12.86 3.86 11.02
CA GLY A 13 -12.23 3.91 12.33
C GLY A 13 -13.21 3.74 13.50
N HIS A 14 -14.39 3.16 13.28
CA HIS A 14 -15.42 2.96 14.29
C HIS A 14 -15.09 1.81 15.26
N HIS A 15 -14.11 2.03 16.13
CA HIS A 15 -13.59 1.04 17.08
C HIS A 15 -14.70 0.34 17.89
N ALA A 16 -15.65 1.08 18.47
CA ALA A 16 -16.72 0.49 19.28
C ALA A 16 -17.62 -0.48 18.49
N ILE A 17 -17.92 -0.13 17.24
CA ILE A 17 -18.72 -0.98 16.35
C ILE A 17 -17.92 -2.21 15.93
N ALA A 18 -16.65 -2.04 15.55
CA ALA A 18 -15.77 -3.17 15.22
C ALA A 18 -15.64 -4.14 16.41
N ALA A 19 -15.45 -3.62 17.63
CA ALA A 19 -15.32 -4.42 18.84
C ALA A 19 -16.62 -5.17 19.16
N PHE A 20 -17.77 -4.52 19.01
CA PHE A 20 -19.07 -5.16 19.17
C PHE A 20 -19.26 -6.30 18.17
N LEU A 21 -18.98 -6.05 16.88
CA LEU A 21 -19.13 -7.04 15.82
C LEU A 21 -18.23 -8.26 16.03
N LEU A 22 -16.96 -8.06 16.37
CA LEU A 22 -16.02 -9.15 16.65
C LEU A 22 -16.45 -9.98 17.87
N LYS A 23 -16.97 -9.34 18.93
CA LYS A 23 -17.48 -10.03 20.12
C LYS A 23 -18.67 -10.95 19.84
N THR A 24 -19.46 -10.68 18.80
CA THR A 24 -20.58 -11.57 18.44
C THR A 24 -20.12 -12.95 17.98
N GLY A 25 -18.87 -13.07 17.49
CA GLY A 25 -18.32 -14.31 16.94
C GLY A 25 -18.96 -14.78 15.64
N ARG A 26 -19.91 -14.02 15.07
CA ARG A 26 -20.65 -14.36 13.85
C ARG A 26 -20.06 -13.74 12.59
N VAL A 27 -19.05 -12.88 12.73
CA VAL A 27 -18.45 -12.14 11.62
C VAL A 27 -17.09 -12.72 11.31
N ASN A 28 -16.81 -12.94 10.03
CA ASN A 28 -15.47 -13.27 9.56
C ASN A 28 -14.61 -12.00 9.51
N ALA A 29 -13.58 -11.93 10.34
CA ALA A 29 -12.65 -10.79 10.41
C ALA A 29 -11.79 -10.64 9.15
N ASP A 30 -11.57 -11.73 8.41
CA ASP A 30 -10.80 -11.75 7.14
C ASP A 30 -11.71 -11.74 5.91
N SER A 31 -12.96 -11.29 6.04
CA SER A 31 -13.85 -11.15 4.89
C SER A 31 -13.24 -10.21 3.85
N ARG A 32 -13.07 -10.69 2.62
CA ARG A 32 -12.52 -9.92 1.51
C ARG A 32 -13.64 -9.19 0.75
N ASP A 33 -13.40 -7.95 0.37
CA ASP A 33 -14.25 -7.24 -0.60
C ASP A 33 -13.91 -7.64 -2.04
N SER A 34 -14.51 -6.95 -3.02
CA SER A 34 -14.30 -7.25 -4.45
C SER A 34 -12.90 -6.89 -4.98
N CYS A 35 -12.07 -6.22 -4.19
CA CYS A 35 -10.67 -5.97 -4.50
C CYS A 35 -9.76 -6.90 -3.67
N GLY A 36 -10.30 -7.92 -3.01
CA GLY A 36 -9.53 -8.81 -2.13
C GLY A 36 -9.13 -8.20 -0.78
N ARG A 37 -9.60 -6.99 -0.44
CA ARG A 37 -9.15 -6.24 0.75
C ARG A 37 -9.91 -6.68 2.00
N THR A 38 -9.18 -6.88 3.10
CA THR A 38 -9.74 -7.25 4.41
C THR A 38 -10.06 -6.01 5.26
N PRO A 39 -10.90 -6.10 6.30
CA PRO A 39 -11.09 -5.04 7.28
C PRO A 39 -9.77 -4.52 7.88
N LEU A 40 -8.80 -5.41 8.15
CA LEU A 40 -7.49 -5.01 8.64
C LEU A 40 -6.73 -4.16 7.60
N TRP A 41 -6.77 -4.55 6.33
CA TRP A 41 -6.18 -3.77 5.23
C TRP A 41 -6.76 -2.35 5.20
N HIS A 42 -8.09 -2.21 5.28
CA HIS A 42 -8.76 -0.90 5.29
C HIS A 42 -8.38 -0.05 6.52
N ALA A 43 -8.34 -0.65 7.70
CA ALA A 43 -7.90 0.06 8.91
C ALA A 43 -6.44 0.52 8.80
N ALA A 44 -5.58 -0.29 8.16
CA ALA A 44 -4.18 0.04 7.97
C ALA A 44 -3.95 1.13 6.91
N GLU A 45 -4.66 1.05 5.78
CA GLU A 45 -4.68 2.08 4.73
C GLU A 45 -5.10 3.44 5.28
N ARG A 46 -6.07 3.48 6.19
CA ARG A 46 -6.64 4.70 6.75
C ARG A 46 -5.97 5.20 8.03
N GLY A 47 -5.03 4.42 8.58
CA GLY A 47 -4.29 4.81 9.78
C GLY A 47 -5.07 4.65 11.10
N HIS A 48 -6.12 3.83 11.13
CA HIS A 48 -6.98 3.66 12.30
C HIS A 48 -6.36 2.73 13.34
N GLU A 49 -5.38 3.25 14.09
CA GLU A 49 -4.59 2.49 15.08
C GLU A 49 -5.45 1.68 16.05
N ALA A 50 -6.50 2.28 16.62
CA ALA A 50 -7.36 1.61 17.60
C ALA A 50 -8.11 0.41 17.01
N VAL A 51 -8.43 0.44 15.72
CA VAL A 51 -9.08 -0.67 15.02
C VAL A 51 -8.05 -1.74 14.65
N VAL A 52 -6.85 -1.33 14.22
CA VAL A 52 -5.74 -2.25 13.95
C VAL A 52 -5.38 -3.05 15.21
N ASN A 53 -5.19 -2.38 16.36
CA ASN A 53 -4.92 -3.04 17.64
C ASN A 53 -6.01 -4.07 17.99
N LEU A 54 -7.28 -3.67 17.84
CA LEU A 54 -8.41 -4.56 18.10
C LEU A 54 -8.36 -5.84 17.25
N PHE A 55 -8.01 -5.74 15.97
CA PHE A 55 -7.87 -6.91 15.09
C PHE A 55 -6.68 -7.78 15.51
N LEU A 56 -5.53 -7.17 15.80
CA LEU A 56 -4.32 -7.88 16.21
C LEU A 56 -4.51 -8.62 17.54
N ASP A 57 -5.23 -8.01 18.50
CA ASP A 57 -5.57 -8.61 19.80
C ASP A 57 -6.45 -9.86 19.66
N THR A 58 -7.17 -10.02 18.54
CA THR A 58 -7.95 -11.25 18.31
C THR A 58 -7.07 -12.46 17.99
N GLY A 59 -5.85 -12.24 17.48
CA GLY A 59 -4.91 -13.29 17.07
C GLY A 59 -5.39 -14.20 15.94
N LYS A 60 -6.51 -13.87 15.27
CA LYS A 60 -7.16 -14.72 14.26
C LYS A 60 -7.14 -14.14 12.85
N VAL A 61 -6.62 -12.92 12.70
CA VAL A 61 -6.58 -12.20 11.43
C VAL A 61 -5.32 -12.51 10.65
N ASP A 62 -5.45 -12.63 9.34
CA ASP A 62 -4.33 -12.72 8.42
C ASP A 62 -3.73 -11.32 8.17
N VAL A 63 -2.53 -11.07 8.70
CA VAL A 63 -1.85 -9.77 8.59
C VAL A 63 -1.05 -9.60 7.31
N ASP A 64 -0.77 -10.69 6.60
CA ASP A 64 -0.04 -10.68 5.33
C ASP A 64 -0.99 -10.88 4.13
N CYS A 65 -2.30 -10.71 4.36
CA CYS A 65 -3.30 -10.75 3.31
C CYS A 65 -3.00 -9.73 2.21
N LYS A 66 -2.95 -10.18 0.96
CA LYS A 66 -2.78 -9.31 -0.21
C LYS A 66 -4.13 -8.96 -0.81
N ASP A 67 -4.29 -7.72 -1.23
CA ASP A 67 -5.38 -7.33 -2.12
C ASP A 67 -5.15 -7.86 -3.54
N GLU A 68 -6.21 -7.95 -4.34
CA GLU A 68 -6.19 -8.50 -5.70
C GLU A 68 -5.80 -7.46 -6.76
N GLU A 69 -5.85 -6.18 -6.44
CA GLU A 69 -5.65 -5.08 -7.39
C GLU A 69 -4.17 -4.71 -7.52
N TYR A 70 -3.50 -4.53 -6.38
CA TYR A 70 -2.09 -4.13 -6.31
C TYR A 70 -1.21 -5.14 -5.59
N GLY A 71 -1.78 -6.12 -4.89
CA GLY A 71 -1.01 -7.05 -4.07
C GLY A 71 -0.42 -6.43 -2.80
N ASP A 72 -0.96 -5.30 -2.35
CA ASP A 72 -0.57 -4.61 -1.12
C ASP A 72 -1.04 -5.44 0.09
N THR A 73 -0.12 -5.67 1.03
CA THR A 73 -0.47 -6.14 2.38
C THR A 73 -0.89 -4.96 3.27
N PRO A 74 -1.55 -5.19 4.41
CA PRO A 74 -1.80 -4.15 5.41
C PRO A 74 -0.55 -3.33 5.76
N LEU A 75 0.63 -3.97 5.84
CA LEU A 75 1.90 -3.30 6.09
C LEU A 75 2.29 -2.36 4.93
N LEU A 76 2.17 -2.82 3.69
CA LEU A 76 2.43 -2.02 2.49
C LEU A 76 1.46 -0.82 2.42
N ALA A 77 0.17 -1.04 2.66
CA ALA A 77 -0.84 0.02 2.69
C ALA A 77 -0.53 1.09 3.75
N ALA A 78 -0.11 0.68 4.96
CA ALA A 78 0.30 1.61 6.01
C ALA A 78 1.59 2.37 5.67
N ALA A 79 2.58 1.71 5.08
CA ALA A 79 3.84 2.33 4.65
C ALA A 79 3.63 3.34 3.52
N LYS A 80 2.82 2.98 2.52
CA LYS A 80 2.43 3.80 1.38
C LYS A 80 1.70 5.08 1.79
N ASN A 81 0.83 5.01 2.81
CA ASN A 81 0.07 6.16 3.30
C ASN A 81 0.74 6.92 4.47
N GLY A 82 1.91 6.47 4.95
CA GLY A 82 2.65 7.19 5.98
C GLY A 82 2.16 6.99 7.41
N HIS A 83 1.40 5.92 7.69
CA HIS A 83 0.77 5.70 8.99
C HIS A 83 1.72 5.03 10.00
N VAL A 84 2.65 5.84 10.54
CA VAL A 84 3.67 5.40 11.51
C VAL A 84 3.11 4.61 12.70
N PRO A 85 2.04 5.03 13.41
CA PRO A 85 1.55 4.28 14.57
C PRO A 85 1.03 2.89 14.19
N VAL A 86 0.25 2.79 13.12
CA VAL A 86 -0.24 1.50 12.58
C VAL A 86 0.92 0.60 12.19
N LEU A 87 1.93 1.14 11.51
CA LEU A 87 3.11 0.39 11.09
C LEU A 87 3.83 -0.23 12.29
N VAL A 88 4.04 0.55 13.36
CA VAL A 88 4.64 0.04 14.61
C VAL A 88 3.83 -1.13 15.16
N LYS A 89 2.50 -1.03 15.17
CA LYS A 89 1.63 -2.11 15.67
C LYS A 89 1.72 -3.36 14.81
N LEU A 90 1.66 -3.23 13.48
CA LEU A 90 1.79 -4.36 12.57
C LEU A 90 3.16 -5.04 12.69
N LEU A 91 4.25 -4.28 12.79
CA LEU A 91 5.61 -4.81 12.94
C LEU A 91 5.83 -5.52 14.29
N LEU A 92 5.18 -5.05 15.36
CA LEU A 92 5.29 -5.63 16.70
C LEU A 92 4.35 -6.81 16.94
N ALA A 93 3.18 -6.84 16.31
CA ALA A 93 2.11 -7.74 16.71
C ALA A 93 2.32 -9.20 16.32
N ILE A 94 3.16 -9.48 15.31
CA ILE A 94 3.40 -10.86 14.87
C ILE A 94 4.89 -11.09 14.58
N GLU A 95 5.43 -12.20 15.11
CA GLU A 95 6.79 -12.65 14.81
C GLU A 95 7.00 -12.91 13.32
N CYS A 96 5.93 -13.26 12.60
CA CYS A 96 5.87 -13.66 11.20
C CYS A 96 5.61 -12.55 10.16
N VAL A 97 5.44 -11.27 10.53
CA VAL A 97 5.15 -10.22 9.52
C VAL A 97 6.28 -10.14 8.51
N ASN A 98 5.95 -10.29 7.23
CA ASN A 98 6.93 -10.19 6.16
C ASN A 98 7.26 -8.72 5.84
N VAL A 99 8.30 -8.19 6.48
CA VAL A 99 8.79 -6.82 6.26
C VAL A 99 9.31 -6.57 4.83
N ASN A 100 9.63 -7.65 4.10
CA ASN A 100 10.04 -7.61 2.69
C ASN A 100 8.90 -8.00 1.75
N SER A 101 7.65 -7.96 2.21
CA SER A 101 6.51 -8.23 1.33
C SER A 101 6.59 -7.32 0.11
N LYS A 102 6.33 -7.92 -1.05
CA LYS A 102 6.33 -7.25 -2.34
C LYS A 102 4.91 -7.20 -2.86
N ASP A 103 4.52 -6.02 -3.32
CA ASP A 103 3.31 -5.85 -4.10
C ASP A 103 3.49 -6.40 -5.54
N ALA A 104 2.45 -6.27 -6.36
CA ALA A 104 2.44 -6.77 -7.74
C ALA A 104 3.53 -6.15 -8.63
N PHE A 105 4.08 -5.00 -8.25
CA PHE A 105 5.15 -4.30 -8.96
C PHE A 105 6.52 -4.51 -8.30
N HIS A 106 6.64 -5.52 -7.43
CA HIS A 106 7.84 -5.84 -6.68
C HIS A 106 8.31 -4.74 -5.71
N ARG A 107 7.45 -3.78 -5.35
CA ARG A 107 7.78 -2.69 -4.43
C ARG A 107 7.63 -3.17 -3.00
N THR A 108 8.56 -2.76 -2.14
CA THR A 108 8.59 -3.12 -0.71
C THR A 108 8.11 -1.96 0.17
N PRO A 109 7.84 -2.19 1.47
CA PRO A 109 7.55 -1.09 2.40
C PRO A 109 8.64 -0.02 2.43
N VAL A 110 9.91 -0.42 2.27
CA VAL A 110 11.07 0.50 2.20
C VAL A 110 11.04 1.33 0.93
N TRP A 111 10.68 0.73 -0.21
CA TRP A 111 10.49 1.47 -1.47
C TRP A 111 9.45 2.59 -1.29
N TRP A 112 8.28 2.27 -0.74
CA TRP A 112 7.21 3.23 -0.49
C TRP A 112 7.63 4.35 0.48
N ALA A 113 8.35 3.99 1.54
CA ALA A 113 8.83 4.94 2.53
C ALA A 113 9.90 5.89 1.97
N ARG A 114 10.82 5.42 1.12
CA ARG A 114 11.77 6.30 0.41
C ARG A 114 11.05 7.20 -0.57
N ARG A 115 10.17 6.62 -1.40
CA ARG A 115 9.47 7.33 -2.47
C ARG A 115 8.61 8.48 -1.95
N ASN A 116 7.97 8.31 -0.79
CA ASN A 116 7.15 9.34 -0.18
C ASN A 116 7.91 10.26 0.80
N GLY A 117 9.21 10.01 1.04
CA GLY A 117 9.99 10.78 2.00
C GLY A 117 9.53 10.59 3.45
N TYR A 118 9.31 9.35 3.87
CA TYR A 118 8.91 8.97 5.24
C TYR A 118 10.10 8.45 6.07
N PRO A 119 11.00 9.33 6.56
CA PRO A 119 12.22 8.91 7.27
C PRO A 119 11.90 8.09 8.53
N ARG A 120 10.84 8.45 9.26
CA ARG A 120 10.42 7.71 10.46
C ARG A 120 10.00 6.26 10.14
N ILE A 121 9.41 6.01 8.97
CA ILE A 121 9.03 4.67 8.54
C ILE A 121 10.27 3.86 8.14
N LEU A 122 11.22 4.50 7.45
CA LEU A 122 12.50 3.88 7.09
C LEU A 122 13.26 3.43 8.34
N ASP A 123 13.41 4.33 9.32
CA ASP A 123 14.10 4.03 10.57
C ASP A 123 13.46 2.85 11.31
N LEU A 124 12.11 2.77 11.30
CA LEU A 124 11.38 1.68 11.94
C LEU A 124 11.59 0.35 11.21
N LEU A 125 11.43 0.34 9.89
CA LEU A 125 11.63 -0.87 9.07
C LEU A 125 13.06 -1.40 9.19
N GLN A 126 14.05 -0.50 9.18
CA GLN A 126 15.45 -0.87 9.34
C GLN A 126 15.74 -1.44 10.73
N LYS A 127 15.28 -0.78 11.81
CA LYS A 127 15.44 -1.30 13.17
C LYS A 127 14.78 -2.66 13.35
N THR A 128 13.59 -2.86 12.81
CA THR A 128 12.89 -4.16 12.89
C THR A 128 13.62 -5.24 12.09
N ALA A 129 14.16 -4.91 10.91
CA ALA A 129 14.94 -5.84 10.12
C ALA A 129 16.25 -6.24 10.82
N GLU A 130 16.96 -5.28 11.40
CA GLU A 130 18.17 -5.53 12.21
C GLU A 130 17.86 -6.43 13.41
N GLN A 131 16.77 -6.13 14.15
CA GLN A 131 16.33 -6.93 15.30
C GLN A 131 15.97 -8.38 14.91
N LYS A 132 15.36 -8.58 13.74
CA LYS A 132 14.93 -9.90 13.25
C LYS A 132 15.99 -10.60 12.39
N GLY A 133 17.15 -9.98 12.15
CA GLY A 133 18.19 -10.51 11.27
C GLY A 133 17.75 -10.67 9.80
N ILE A 134 16.79 -9.86 9.35
CA ILE A 134 16.23 -9.92 7.99
C ILE A 134 17.04 -8.99 7.08
N SER A 135 17.51 -9.49 5.94
CA SER A 135 18.11 -8.65 4.90
C SER A 135 17.00 -7.88 4.16
N ILE A 136 17.02 -6.55 4.20
CA ILE A 136 16.07 -5.71 3.45
C ILE A 136 16.44 -5.73 1.97
N CYS A 137 15.46 -5.99 1.10
CA CYS A 137 15.64 -5.78 -0.34
C CYS A 137 15.71 -4.27 -0.64
N ASN A 138 16.93 -3.73 -0.65
CA ASN A 138 17.24 -2.41 -1.21
C ASN A 138 17.31 -2.53 -2.73
N ILE A 139 16.15 -2.59 -3.39
CA ILE A 139 16.12 -2.24 -4.81
C ILE A 139 16.17 -0.71 -4.81
N ASP A 140 17.37 -0.19 -5.07
CA ASP A 140 17.76 1.18 -4.79
C ASP A 140 16.94 2.19 -5.61
N LEU A 141 16.35 3.16 -4.90
CA LEU A 141 16.16 4.51 -5.42
C LEU A 141 17.23 5.38 -4.74
N PRO A 142 17.98 6.21 -5.50
CA PRO A 142 18.54 7.42 -4.93
C PRO A 142 17.39 8.29 -4.41
N ALA A 143 17.60 8.88 -3.24
CA ALA A 143 16.59 9.51 -2.43
C ALA A 143 15.90 10.72 -3.11
N GLU A 144 14.72 11.05 -2.57
CA GLU A 144 14.07 12.36 -2.65
C GLU A 144 13.46 12.79 -4.00
N ALA A 145 12.51 12.04 -4.53
CA ALA A 145 11.53 12.68 -5.40
C ALA A 145 10.61 13.53 -4.52
N ALA A 146 10.64 14.86 -4.71
CA ALA A 146 9.74 15.77 -4.02
C ALA A 146 8.29 15.32 -4.27
N ARG A 147 7.50 15.16 -3.21
CA ARG A 147 6.07 14.80 -3.31
C ARG A 147 5.37 15.89 -4.10
N VAL A 148 5.07 15.64 -5.37
CA VAL A 148 4.17 16.50 -6.15
C VAL A 148 2.76 16.23 -5.63
N PRO A 149 2.09 17.20 -4.98
CA PRO A 149 0.72 17.01 -4.54
C PRO A 149 -0.17 16.75 -5.76
N ASN A 150 -1.17 15.86 -5.63
CA ASN A 150 -2.26 15.75 -6.60
C ASN A 150 -2.99 17.10 -6.65
N THR A 151 -2.53 17.99 -7.53
CA THR A 151 -3.22 19.22 -7.89
C THR A 151 -4.25 18.85 -8.94
N LEU A 152 -5.49 19.30 -8.74
CA LEU A 152 -6.66 18.86 -9.49
C LEU A 152 -6.44 18.95 -11.01
N GLY A 153 -6.57 17.82 -11.70
CA GLY A 153 -6.75 17.77 -13.15
C GLY A 153 -5.59 17.18 -13.97
N LEU A 154 -4.52 16.70 -13.33
CA LEU A 154 -3.36 16.12 -14.01
C LEU A 154 -3.32 14.60 -13.81
N GLY A 155 -2.89 13.86 -14.84
CA GLY A 155 -2.67 12.42 -14.77
C GLY A 155 -1.74 12.07 -13.60
N TYR A 156 -1.87 10.87 -13.05
CA TYR A 156 -1.01 10.38 -11.99
C TYR A 156 -0.29 9.13 -12.47
N CYS A 157 0.87 8.84 -11.89
CA CYS A 157 1.59 7.62 -12.19
C CYS A 157 0.96 6.44 -11.44
N ASP A 158 0.46 5.41 -12.10
CA ASP A 158 -0.07 4.19 -11.46
C ASP A 158 1.00 3.41 -10.68
N ILE A 159 2.28 3.67 -10.95
CA ILE A 159 3.40 3.02 -10.27
C ILE A 159 3.79 3.72 -8.97
N CYS A 160 3.81 5.05 -8.90
CA CYS A 160 4.16 5.75 -7.65
C CYS A 160 3.02 6.53 -7.01
N ILE A 161 1.87 6.62 -7.69
CA ILE A 161 0.63 7.28 -7.23
C ILE A 161 0.87 8.78 -6.95
N LEU A 162 1.94 9.33 -7.54
CA LEU A 162 2.23 10.76 -7.52
C LEU A 162 1.66 11.40 -8.79
N GLY A 163 1.20 12.64 -8.67
CA GLY A 163 0.78 13.43 -9.82
C GLY A 163 1.94 13.61 -10.80
N ILE A 164 1.65 13.44 -12.09
CA ILE A 164 2.57 13.74 -13.17
C ILE A 164 2.46 15.25 -13.44
N PRO A 165 3.55 16.03 -13.28
CA PRO A 165 3.49 17.47 -13.53
C PRO A 165 3.12 17.78 -14.99
N LEU A 166 2.38 18.86 -15.22
CA LEU A 166 2.05 19.35 -16.58
C LEU A 166 3.32 19.52 -17.42
N GLY A 167 3.24 19.12 -18.69
CA GLY A 167 4.34 19.25 -19.63
C GLY A 167 5.54 18.36 -19.34
N GLN A 168 5.44 17.40 -18.41
CA GLN A 168 6.46 16.38 -18.23
C GLN A 168 6.15 15.14 -19.07
N PRO A 169 7.19 14.50 -19.65
CA PRO A 169 7.01 13.23 -20.35
C PRO A 169 6.45 12.17 -19.42
N TYR A 170 5.46 11.43 -19.91
CA TYR A 170 4.96 10.23 -19.26
C TYR A 170 4.72 9.11 -20.28
N TYR A 171 4.48 7.91 -19.78
CA TYR A 171 4.27 6.71 -20.57
C TYR A 171 2.88 6.18 -20.31
N HIS A 172 2.09 6.01 -21.35
CA HIS A 172 0.70 5.58 -21.26
C HIS A 172 0.51 4.21 -21.92
N CYS A 173 -0.30 3.35 -21.30
CA CYS A 173 -0.78 2.12 -21.88
C CYS A 173 -2.30 2.16 -22.05
N GLY A 174 -2.77 2.18 -23.30
CA GLY A 174 -4.20 2.14 -23.63
C GLY A 174 -4.90 0.78 -23.44
N LEU A 175 -4.22 -0.21 -22.85
CA LEU A 175 -4.75 -1.57 -22.64
C LEU A 175 -4.81 -1.96 -21.15
N CYS A 176 -3.82 -1.56 -20.36
CA CYS A 176 -3.81 -1.76 -18.91
C CYS A 176 -4.87 -0.86 -18.25
N ASN A 177 -5.43 -1.33 -17.13
CA ASN A 177 -6.38 -0.55 -16.31
C ASN A 177 -7.52 0.11 -17.11
N SER A 178 -8.13 -0.63 -18.04
CA SER A 178 -9.19 -0.10 -18.94
C SER A 178 -8.73 1.07 -19.84
N GLY A 179 -7.43 1.15 -20.11
CA GLY A 179 -6.81 2.23 -20.89
C GLY A 179 -6.48 3.47 -20.09
N ASP A 180 -6.41 3.37 -18.75
CA ASP A 180 -6.03 4.46 -17.85
C ASP A 180 -4.81 4.02 -17.02
N PHE A 181 -3.69 3.77 -17.72
CA PHE A 181 -2.45 3.33 -17.09
C PHE A 181 -1.27 4.19 -17.50
N ASP A 182 -0.88 5.09 -16.62
CA ASP A 182 0.16 6.09 -16.82
C ASP A 182 1.36 5.83 -15.92
N ILE A 183 2.57 6.01 -16.45
CA ILE A 183 3.83 5.86 -15.74
C ILE A 183 4.64 7.15 -15.92
N CYS A 184 5.05 7.77 -14.82
CA CYS A 184 5.97 8.91 -14.88
C CYS A 184 7.36 8.47 -15.38
N LEU A 185 8.10 9.40 -15.98
CA LEU A 185 9.45 9.16 -16.49
C LEU A 185 10.35 8.43 -15.48
N GLU A 186 10.34 8.85 -14.21
CA GLU A 186 11.16 8.24 -13.15
C GLU A 186 10.81 6.77 -12.91
N CYS A 187 9.51 6.42 -12.89
CA CYS A 187 9.07 5.04 -12.71
C CYS A 187 9.42 4.18 -13.94
N PHE A 188 9.31 4.73 -15.15
CA PHE A 188 9.74 4.03 -16.36
C PHE A 188 11.25 3.75 -16.35
N GLN A 189 12.08 4.72 -15.95
CA GLN A 189 13.54 4.59 -15.90
C GLN A 189 14.02 3.50 -14.93
N ILE A 190 13.27 3.20 -13.87
CA ILE A 190 13.57 2.10 -12.93
C ILE A 190 13.01 0.74 -13.39
N GLY A 191 12.52 0.64 -14.62
CA GLY A 191 12.03 -0.61 -15.21
C GLY A 191 10.55 -0.92 -14.95
N ALA A 192 9.76 0.07 -14.53
CA ALA A 192 8.31 -0.13 -14.47
C ALA A 192 7.75 -0.37 -15.88
N HIS A 193 6.84 -1.32 -15.96
CA HIS A 193 6.24 -1.80 -17.19
C HIS A 193 4.74 -2.03 -16.98
N CYS A 194 4.06 -2.33 -18.08
CA CYS A 194 2.66 -2.74 -18.07
C CYS A 194 2.41 -3.94 -17.17
N LEU A 195 1.16 -4.10 -16.71
CA LEU A 195 0.70 -5.29 -16.00
C LEU A 195 0.87 -6.58 -16.82
N ASP A 196 0.83 -6.47 -18.15
CA ASP A 196 1.11 -7.53 -19.10
C ASP A 196 2.35 -7.18 -19.93
N ASN A 197 3.31 -8.09 -20.01
CA ASN A 197 4.56 -7.91 -20.75
C ASN A 197 4.37 -7.80 -22.28
N SER A 198 3.19 -8.17 -22.80
CA SER A 198 2.83 -8.01 -24.22
C SER A 198 2.38 -6.59 -24.57
N HIS A 199 2.02 -5.77 -23.57
CA HIS A 199 1.56 -4.41 -23.81
C HIS A 199 2.74 -3.45 -24.02
N VAL A 200 2.54 -2.48 -24.92
CA VAL A 200 3.54 -1.45 -25.23
C VAL A 200 3.15 -0.12 -24.60
N LEU A 201 4.10 0.52 -23.93
CA LEU A 201 3.96 1.88 -23.41
C LEU A 201 4.27 2.90 -24.51
N ALA A 202 3.35 3.83 -24.74
CA ALA A 202 3.56 4.98 -25.63
C ALA A 202 4.02 6.18 -24.81
N LYS A 203 5.08 6.87 -25.27
CA LYS A 203 5.57 8.10 -24.63
C LYS A 203 4.71 9.29 -25.08
N TYR A 204 4.25 10.08 -24.13
CA TYR A 204 3.51 11.33 -24.33
C TYR A 204 4.36 12.50 -23.84
N GLU A 205 4.49 13.51 -24.69
CA GLU A 205 5.16 14.79 -24.41
C GLU A 205 4.22 15.89 -24.94
N ASP A 206 3.79 16.81 -24.09
CA ASP A 206 3.07 18.00 -24.56
C ASP A 206 4.05 18.85 -25.38
N GLU A 207 3.69 19.21 -26.61
CA GLU A 207 4.44 20.13 -27.49
C GLU A 207 4.35 21.59 -27.03
#